data_AF-A0A7R9LNF3-F1
#
_entry.id   AF-A0A7R9LNF3-F1
#
_cell.length_a   1.000
_cell.length_b   1.000
_cell.length_c   1.000
_cell.angle_alpha   90.00
_cell.angle_beta   90.00
_cell.angle_gamma   90.00
#
_symmetry.space_group_name_H-M   'P 1'
#
loop_
_entity.id
_entity.type
_entity.pdbx_description
1 polymer ?
#
loop_
_entity_poly.entity_id
_entity_poly.type
_entity_poly.pdbx_seq_one_letter_code
_entity_poly.pdbx_strand_id
1 'polypeptide(L)'
;MVKPDSAALLISVIGISNTVGRLCFGLISDVINRNGTIAGIRITPLTINNYCLFLCGISVIAIPYCITYTSVLIASVLFGFFVSAYICLTSIILVDLLGIDRLTNAFGLLSLFRGVASMLGPPIAGVIFDMTNSYHILFCCAGILLIISALISFMIPNRNINDEEKEETDVEYNI
;
A
#
# COMPACT_ATOMS: atom_id res chain seq x y z
N MET A 1 -28.03 -7.92 -11.21
CA MET A 1 -28.16 -6.95 -10.10
C MET A 1 -27.70 -7.64 -8.82
N VAL A 2 -26.51 -7.35 -8.32
CA VAL A 2 -26.02 -7.90 -7.05
C VAL A 2 -26.92 -7.36 -5.95
N LYS A 3 -27.49 -8.21 -5.09
CA LYS A 3 -28.34 -7.77 -3.98
C LYS A 3 -27.51 -6.89 -3.02
N PRO A 4 -28.10 -5.84 -2.41
CA PRO A 4 -27.38 -4.96 -1.49
C PRO A 4 -26.68 -5.72 -0.36
N ASP A 5 -27.28 -6.82 0.12
CA ASP A 5 -26.68 -7.70 1.12
C ASP A 5 -25.34 -8.30 0.66
N SER A 6 -25.25 -8.69 -0.62
CA SER A 6 -24.03 -9.26 -1.19
C SER A 6 -22.94 -8.20 -1.39
N ALA A 7 -23.30 -6.93 -1.63
CA ALA A 7 -22.34 -5.83 -1.70
C ALA A 7 -21.75 -5.50 -0.32
N ALA A 8 -22.58 -5.52 0.73
CA ALA A 8 -22.12 -5.33 2.10
C ALA A 8 -21.12 -6.41 2.53
N LEU A 9 -21.38 -7.68 2.17
CA LEU A 9 -20.46 -8.78 2.44
C LEU A 9 -19.08 -8.59 1.79
N LEU A 10 -19.00 -8.05 0.58
CA LEU A 10 -17.71 -7.76 -0.07
C LEU A 10 -16.90 -6.76 0.74
N ILE A 11 -17.53 -5.67 1.22
CA ILE A 11 -16.87 -4.66 2.06
C ILE A 11 -16.40 -5.27 3.38
N SER A 12 -17.22 -6.11 4.02
CA SER A 12 -16.84 -6.81 5.24
C SER A 12 -15.63 -7.72 5.03
N VAL A 13 -15.60 -8.47 3.92
CA VAL A 13 -14.48 -9.35 3.57
C VAL A 13 -13.21 -8.53 3.31
N ILE A 14 -13.29 -7.39 2.59
CA ILE A 14 -12.15 -6.47 2.43
C ILE A 14 -11.61 -6.06 3.80
N GLY A 15 -12.49 -5.70 4.74
CA GLY A 15 -12.11 -5.32 6.10
C GLY A 15 -11.40 -6.45 6.86
N ILE A 16 -11.95 -7.67 6.81
CA ILE A 16 -11.34 -8.85 7.48
C ILE A 16 -9.97 -9.14 6.86
N SER A 17 -9.88 -9.22 5.54
CA SER A 17 -8.63 -9.45 4.83
C SER A 17 -7.59 -8.36 5.10
N ASN A 18 -8.04 -7.11 5.25
CA ASN A 18 -7.16 -6.01 5.64
C ASN A 18 -6.57 -6.24 7.01
N THR A 19 -7.40 -6.54 8.03
CA THR A 19 -6.93 -6.83 9.39
C THR A 19 -5.95 -7.99 9.44
N VAL A 20 -6.23 -9.09 8.74
CA VAL A 20 -5.32 -10.24 8.66
C VAL A 20 -4.01 -9.85 7.99
N GLY A 21 -4.06 -9.14 6.87
CA GLY A 21 -2.87 -8.67 6.18
C GLY A 21 -2.03 -7.74 7.06
N ARG A 22 -2.64 -6.82 7.82
CA ARG A 22 -1.92 -5.96 8.77
C ARG A 22 -1.14 -6.76 9.80
N LEU A 23 -1.73 -7.83 10.33
CA LEU A 23 -1.05 -8.72 11.26
C LEU A 23 0.14 -9.42 10.58
N CYS A 24 -0.07 -9.98 9.39
CA CYS A 24 0.99 -10.65 8.63
C CYS A 24 2.15 -9.70 8.30
N PHE A 25 1.87 -8.56 7.67
CA PHE A 25 2.89 -7.61 7.25
C PHE A 25 3.55 -6.88 8.43
N GLY A 26 2.81 -6.67 9.53
CA GLY A 26 3.38 -6.16 10.78
C GLY A 26 4.42 -7.12 11.37
N LEU A 27 4.08 -8.41 11.48
CA LEU A 27 5.02 -9.44 11.95
C LEU A 27 6.22 -9.60 11.01
N ILE A 28 5.99 -9.60 9.69
CA ILE A 28 7.07 -9.65 8.71
C ILE A 28 8.00 -8.45 8.89
N SER A 29 7.45 -7.24 9.08
CA SER A 29 8.27 -6.04 9.26
C SER A 29 9.05 -6.04 10.56
N ASP A 30 8.50 -6.58 11.64
CA ASP A 30 9.21 -6.72 12.92
C ASP A 30 10.40 -7.69 12.81
N VAL A 31 10.21 -8.82 12.12
CA VAL A 31 11.29 -9.78 11.82
C VAL A 31 12.39 -9.15 10.96
N ILE A 32 12.01 -8.33 9.96
CA ILE A 32 12.98 -7.60 9.12
C ILE A 32 13.81 -6.64 9.96
N ASN A 33 13.16 -5.85 10.82
CA ASN A 33 13.84 -4.84 11.63
C ASN A 33 14.82 -5.48 12.63
N ARG A 34 14.46 -6.64 13.19
CA ARG A 34 15.30 -7.34 14.19
C ARG A 34 16.53 -8.05 13.60
N ASN A 35 16.41 -8.64 12.40
CA ASN A 35 17.47 -9.45 11.80
C ASN A 35 18.19 -8.75 10.64
N GLY A 36 17.70 -7.60 10.17
CA GLY A 36 18.25 -6.83 9.03
C GLY A 36 18.25 -7.57 7.69
N THR A 37 17.75 -8.82 7.66
CA THR A 37 17.89 -9.77 6.57
C THR A 37 16.79 -10.84 6.69
N ILE A 38 16.01 -11.05 5.63
CA ILE A 38 15.23 -12.29 5.46
C ILE A 38 16.01 -13.17 4.49
N ALA A 39 16.41 -14.37 4.91
CA ALA A 39 17.01 -15.39 4.04
C ALA A 39 18.27 -14.92 3.24
N GLY A 40 19.13 -14.09 3.83
CA GLY A 40 20.37 -13.61 3.20
C GLY A 40 20.23 -12.39 2.27
N ILE A 41 19.01 -11.85 2.07
CA ILE A 41 18.75 -10.70 1.21
C ILE A 41 18.28 -9.52 2.07
N ARG A 42 18.87 -8.33 1.85
CA ARG A 42 18.38 -7.07 2.45
C ARG A 42 17.03 -6.71 1.82
N ILE A 43 15.95 -7.02 2.53
CA ILE A 43 14.59 -6.65 2.14
C ILE A 43 14.16 -5.49 3.03
N THR A 44 13.95 -4.32 2.43
CA THR A 44 13.46 -3.13 3.13
C THR A 44 11.93 -3.15 3.16
N PRO A 45 11.25 -2.62 4.20
CA PRO A 45 9.80 -2.44 4.19
C PRO A 45 9.30 -1.73 2.92
N LEU A 46 10.10 -0.82 2.37
CA LEU A 46 9.83 -0.14 1.10
C LEU A 46 9.62 -1.11 -0.08
N THR A 47 10.44 -2.14 -0.23
CA THR A 47 10.35 -3.06 -1.37
C THR A 47 9.13 -3.97 -1.27
N ILE A 48 8.80 -4.43 -0.06
CA ILE A 48 7.57 -5.19 0.20
C ILE A 48 6.35 -4.35 -0.12
N ASN A 49 6.33 -3.10 0.35
CA ASN A 49 5.26 -2.17 0.07
C ASN A 49 5.09 -1.94 -1.44
N ASN A 50 6.18 -1.73 -2.18
CA ASN A 50 6.13 -1.52 -3.63
C ASN A 50 5.58 -2.72 -4.38
N TYR A 51 6.00 -3.94 -4.02
CA TYR A 51 5.47 -5.17 -4.62
C TYR A 51 3.97 -5.36 -4.31
N CYS A 52 3.57 -5.10 -3.07
CA CYS A 52 2.16 -5.17 -2.67
C CYS A 52 1.32 -4.10 -3.39
N LEU A 53 1.81 -2.87 -3.55
CA LEU A 53 1.14 -1.81 -4.31
C LEU A 53 0.97 -2.19 -5.78
N PHE A 54 1.99 -2.81 -6.39
CA PHE A 54 1.91 -3.31 -7.76
C PHE A 54 0.83 -4.39 -7.92
N LEU A 55 0.82 -5.40 -7.02
CA LEU A 55 -0.20 -6.46 -7.01
C LEU A 55 -1.60 -5.91 -6.68
N CYS A 56 -1.69 -4.90 -5.82
CA CYS A 56 -2.93 -4.19 -5.53
C CYS A 56 -3.46 -3.52 -6.80
N GLY A 57 -2.63 -2.80 -7.54
CA GLY A 57 -3.00 -2.18 -8.82
C GLY A 57 -3.51 -3.19 -9.85
N ILE A 58 -2.83 -4.34 -10.01
CA ILE A 58 -3.29 -5.43 -10.88
C ILE A 58 -4.66 -5.95 -10.42
N SER A 59 -4.84 -6.16 -9.11
CA SER A 59 -6.11 -6.64 -8.56
C SER A 59 -7.24 -5.66 -8.86
N VAL A 60 -7.00 -4.35 -8.76
CA VAL A 60 -7.99 -3.30 -9.07
C VAL A 60 -8.35 -3.28 -10.56
N ILE A 61 -7.37 -3.43 -11.46
CA ILE A 61 -7.63 -3.52 -12.92
C ILE A 61 -8.45 -4.78 -13.25
N ALA A 62 -8.26 -5.87 -12.52
CA ALA A 62 -8.98 -7.13 -12.75
C ALA A 62 -10.47 -7.09 -12.33
N ILE A 63 -10.86 -6.22 -11.39
CA ILE A 63 -12.25 -6.09 -10.89
C ILE A 63 -13.29 -5.93 -12.01
N PRO A 64 -13.16 -4.99 -12.96
CA PRO A 64 -14.15 -4.83 -14.04
C PRO A 64 -14.26 -6.02 -14.99
N TYR A 65 -13.26 -6.91 -15.03
CA TYR A 65 -13.30 -8.14 -15.85
C TYR A 65 -13.92 -9.33 -15.09
N CYS A 66 -14.24 -9.16 -13.81
CA CYS A 66 -14.86 -10.20 -13.00
C CYS A 66 -16.37 -10.29 -13.30
N ILE A 67 -16.79 -11.39 -13.95
CA ILE A 67 -18.18 -11.63 -14.33
C ILE A 67 -18.97 -12.30 -13.19
N THR A 68 -18.30 -13.11 -12.35
CA THR A 68 -18.97 -13.88 -11.29
C THR A 68 -18.78 -13.24 -9.91
N TYR A 69 -19.75 -13.46 -9.01
CA TYR A 69 -19.64 -12.97 -7.63
C TYR A 69 -18.40 -13.52 -6.92
N THR A 70 -18.08 -14.79 -7.16
CA THR A 70 -16.89 -15.45 -6.59
C THR A 70 -15.59 -14.78 -7.05
N SER A 71 -15.48 -14.38 -8.33
CA SER A 71 -14.26 -13.70 -8.79
C SER A 71 -14.12 -12.30 -8.20
N VAL A 72 -15.23 -11.56 -8.06
CA VAL A 72 -15.23 -10.27 -7.35
C VAL A 72 -14.84 -10.43 -5.88
N LEU A 73 -15.30 -11.50 -5.23
CA LEU A 73 -14.96 -11.80 -3.84
C LEU A 73 -13.47 -12.10 -3.68
N ILE A 74 -12.89 -12.92 -4.56
CA ILE A 74 -11.45 -13.22 -4.55
C ILE A 74 -10.64 -11.94 -4.81
N ALA A 75 -11.03 -11.13 -5.80
CA ALA A 75 -10.37 -9.85 -6.08
C ALA A 75 -10.45 -8.89 -4.89
N SER A 76 -11.58 -8.87 -4.17
CA SER A 76 -11.78 -8.07 -2.96
C SER A 76 -10.89 -8.53 -1.80
N VAL A 77 -10.72 -9.84 -1.61
CA VAL A 77 -9.79 -10.41 -0.61
C VAL A 77 -8.35 -10.00 -0.93
N LEU A 78 -7.93 -10.18 -2.18
CA LEU A 78 -6.58 -9.82 -2.62
C LEU A 78 -6.31 -8.33 -2.46
N PHE A 79 -7.25 -7.50 -2.91
CA PHE A 79 -7.19 -6.05 -2.72
C PHE A 79 -7.06 -5.68 -1.24
N GLY A 80 -7.94 -6.21 -0.38
CA GLY A 80 -7.92 -5.95 1.06
C GLY A 80 -6.61 -6.39 1.73
N PHE A 81 -6.07 -7.53 1.32
CA PHE A 81 -4.80 -8.04 1.81
C PHE A 81 -3.61 -7.17 1.37
N PHE A 82 -3.47 -6.87 0.07
CA PHE A 82 -2.33 -6.08 -0.41
C PHE A 82 -2.37 -4.61 0.02
N VAL A 83 -3.55 -3.99 0.07
CA VAL A 83 -3.68 -2.60 0.54
C VAL A 83 -3.33 -2.47 2.03
N SER A 84 -3.45 -3.56 2.81
CA SER A 84 -3.05 -3.56 4.22
C SER A 84 -1.54 -3.35 4.41
N ALA A 85 -0.70 -3.88 3.50
CA ALA A 85 0.74 -3.68 3.52
C ALA A 85 1.07 -2.19 3.42
N TYR A 86 0.42 -1.46 2.51
CA TYR A 86 0.57 -0.02 2.37
C TYR A 86 0.26 0.73 3.66
N ILE A 87 -0.88 0.40 4.29
CA ILE A 87 -1.31 1.10 5.50
C ILE A 87 -0.34 0.82 6.67
N CYS A 88 0.09 -0.43 6.84
CA CYS A 88 0.97 -0.83 7.93
C CYS A 88 2.42 -0.37 7.75
N LEU A 89 2.99 -0.52 6.56
CA LEU A 89 4.40 -0.24 6.33
C LEU A 89 4.68 1.25 6.12
N THR A 90 3.66 2.06 5.82
CA THR A 90 3.84 3.52 5.64
C THR A 90 4.61 4.15 6.80
N SER A 91 4.23 3.89 8.06
CA SER A 91 4.89 4.52 9.20
C SER A 91 6.32 4.02 9.36
N ILE A 92 6.57 2.73 9.12
CA ILE A 92 7.87 2.10 9.24
C ILE A 92 8.83 2.67 8.18
N ILE A 93 8.38 2.70 6.92
CA ILE A 93 9.12 3.30 5.81
C ILE A 93 9.46 4.76 6.11
N LEU A 94 8.54 5.51 6.70
CA LEU A 94 8.76 6.92 6.98
C LEU A 94 9.78 7.15 8.11
N VAL A 95 9.82 6.26 9.11
CA VAL A 95 10.91 6.24 10.11
C VAL A 95 12.23 5.88 9.45
N ASP A 96 12.28 4.84 8.62
CA ASP A 96 13.51 4.38 7.96
C ASP A 96 14.12 5.45 7.03
N LEU A 97 13.26 6.25 6.39
CA LEU A 97 13.66 7.28 5.41
C LEU A 97 13.90 8.67 6.00
N LEU A 98 13.24 9.04 7.11
CA LEU A 98 13.28 10.41 7.65
C LEU A 98 13.68 10.50 9.12
N GLY A 99 13.83 9.35 9.79
CA GLY A 99 14.05 9.27 11.23
C GLY A 99 12.77 9.44 12.04
N ILE A 100 12.82 9.00 13.30
CA ILE A 100 11.66 9.01 14.21
C ILE A 100 11.20 10.44 14.55
N ASP A 101 12.13 11.40 14.63
CA ASP A 101 11.83 12.80 14.99
C ASP A 101 10.94 13.51 13.96
N ARG A 102 11.04 13.10 12.69
CA ARG A 102 10.28 13.68 11.58
C ARG A 102 9.03 12.87 11.22
N LEU A 103 8.84 11.69 11.81
CA LEU A 103 7.73 10.78 11.53
C LEU A 103 6.38 11.48 11.60
N THR A 104 6.08 12.16 12.72
CA THR A 104 4.76 12.78 12.95
C THR A 104 4.46 13.85 11.91
N ASN A 105 5.42 14.71 11.59
CA ASN A 105 5.25 15.78 10.61
C ASN A 105 5.04 15.22 9.20
N ALA A 106 5.87 14.26 8.81
CA ALA A 106 5.78 13.64 7.49
C ALA A 106 4.49 12.82 7.33
N PHE A 107 4.12 12.03 8.35
CA PHE A 107 2.89 11.22 8.34
C PHE A 107 1.64 12.10 8.35
N GLY A 108 1.69 13.23 9.06
CA GLY A 108 0.64 14.24 9.06
C GLY A 108 0.43 14.85 7.67
N LEU A 109 1.51 15.27 7.00
CA LEU A 109 1.44 15.80 5.63
C LEU A 109 0.94 14.75 4.62
N LEU A 110 1.42 13.51 4.73
CA LEU A 110 0.95 12.39 3.91
C LEU A 110 -0.55 12.13 4.11
N SER A 111 -1.01 12.16 5.37
CA SER A 111 -2.42 11.97 5.72
C SER A 111 -3.30 13.11 5.21
N LEU A 112 -2.79 14.35 5.20
CA LEU A 112 -3.48 15.50 4.61
C LEU A 112 -3.72 15.27 3.11
N PHE A 113 -2.71 14.89 2.34
CA PHE A 113 -2.88 14.60 0.91
C PHE A 113 -3.81 13.41 0.66
N ARG A 114 -3.75 12.36 1.49
CA ARG A 114 -4.70 11.24 1.44
C ARG A 114 -6.13 11.69 1.70
N GLY A 115 -6.34 12.61 2.66
CA GLY A 115 -7.64 13.20 2.95
C GLY A 115 -8.18 14.02 1.77
N VAL A 116 -7.34 14.87 1.16
CA VAL A 116 -7.74 15.61 -0.04
C VAL A 116 -8.09 14.66 -1.19
N ALA A 117 -7.29 13.62 -1.41
CA ALA A 117 -7.57 12.61 -2.43
C ALA A 117 -8.87 11.84 -2.16
N SER A 118 -9.18 11.49 -0.90
CA SER A 118 -10.42 10.79 -0.55
C SER A 118 -11.66 11.68 -0.68
N MET A 119 -11.52 13.00 -0.49
CA MET A 119 -12.60 13.96 -0.75
C MET A 119 -12.85 14.15 -2.24
N LEU A 120 -11.80 14.24 -3.05
CA LEU A 120 -11.90 14.46 -4.50
C LEU A 120 -12.22 13.19 -5.30
N GLY A 121 -11.89 12.01 -4.77
CA GLY A 121 -12.09 10.72 -5.42
C GLY A 121 -13.54 10.45 -5.83
N PRO A 122 -14.54 10.52 -4.92
CA PRO A 122 -15.94 10.25 -5.25
C PRO A 122 -16.54 11.24 -6.28
N PRO A 123 -16.33 12.57 -6.19
CA PRO A 123 -16.75 13.50 -7.24
C PRO A 123 -16.15 13.19 -8.61
N ILE A 124 -14.83 12.92 -8.68
CA ILE A 124 -14.16 12.57 -9.94
C ILE A 124 -14.71 11.25 -10.50
N ALA A 125 -14.91 10.26 -9.63
CA ALA A 125 -15.51 8.98 -10.01
C ALA A 125 -16.93 9.13 -10.55
N GLY A 126 -17.74 10.01 -9.95
CA GLY A 126 -19.08 10.34 -10.40
C GLY A 126 -19.07 10.96 -11.80
N VAL A 127 -18.25 11.99 -12.03
CA VAL A 127 -18.14 12.64 -13.35
C VAL A 127 -17.69 11.66 -14.43
N ILE A 128 -16.70 10.80 -14.14
CA ILE A 128 -16.24 9.76 -15.09
C ILE A 128 -17.38 8.79 -15.40
N PHE A 129 -18.14 8.38 -14.39
CA PHE A 129 -19.28 7.50 -14.58
C PHE A 129 -20.38 8.17 -15.41
N ASP A 130 -20.71 9.43 -15.14
CA ASP A 130 -21.75 10.17 -15.87
C ASP A 130 -21.39 10.33 -17.36
N MET A 131 -20.11 10.52 -17.68
CA MET A 131 -19.65 10.65 -19.07
C MET A 131 -19.57 9.31 -19.82
N THR A 132 -19.16 8.24 -19.13
CA THR A 132 -18.84 6.96 -19.78
C THR A 132 -19.91 5.89 -19.58
N ASN A 133 -20.86 6.11 -18.67
CA ASN A 133 -21.85 5.14 -18.18
C ASN A 133 -21.23 3.82 -17.71
N SER A 134 -19.96 3.83 -17.30
CA SER A 134 -19.21 2.61 -16.99
C SER A 134 -18.12 2.83 -15.96
N TYR A 135 -18.03 1.93 -14.97
CA TYR A 135 -16.96 1.95 -13.97
C TYR A 135 -15.65 1.34 -14.46
N HIS A 136 -15.62 0.73 -15.66
CA HIS A 136 -14.42 0.08 -16.20
C HIS A 136 -13.23 1.04 -16.28
N ILE A 137 -13.47 2.25 -16.78
CA ILE A 137 -12.42 3.28 -16.92
C ILE A 137 -11.93 3.75 -15.55
N LEU A 138 -12.84 3.86 -14.57
CA LEU A 138 -12.48 4.25 -13.22
C LEU A 138 -11.55 3.23 -12.56
N PHE A 139 -11.91 1.95 -12.60
CA PHE A 139 -11.08 0.88 -12.03
C PHE A 139 -9.74 0.76 -12.77
N CYS A 140 -9.73 0.88 -14.10
CA CYS A 140 -8.50 0.84 -14.87
C CYS A 140 -7.57 2.02 -14.53
N CYS A 141 -8.12 3.23 -14.48
CA CYS A 141 -7.39 4.44 -14.09
C CYS A 141 -6.80 4.33 -12.67
N ALA A 142 -7.62 3.91 -11.69
CA ALA A 142 -7.18 3.73 -10.31
C ALA A 142 -6.04 2.70 -10.19
N GLY A 143 -6.17 1.56 -10.86
CA GLY A 143 -5.14 0.52 -10.83
C GLY A 143 -3.84 0.93 -11.53
N ILE A 144 -3.92 1.65 -12.65
CA ILE A 144 -2.75 2.21 -13.32
C ILE A 144 -2.04 3.24 -12.43
N LEU A 145 -2.77 4.12 -11.75
CA LEU A 145 -2.19 5.08 -10.81
C LEU A 145 -1.46 4.41 -9.65
N LEU A 146 -2.00 3.29 -9.13
CA LEU A 146 -1.31 2.49 -8.10
C LEU A 146 -0.01 1.87 -8.62
N ILE A 147 -0.01 1.34 -9.85
CA ILE A 147 1.18 0.79 -10.49
C ILE A 147 2.23 1.87 -10.71
N ILE A 148 1.83 3.05 -11.21
CA ILE A 148 2.73 4.20 -11.40
C ILE A 148 3.32 4.63 -10.05
N SER A 149 2.50 4.68 -8.99
CA SER A 149 2.98 5.00 -7.65
C SER A 149 4.02 3.98 -7.16
N ALA A 150 3.83 2.69 -7.42
CA ALA A 150 4.78 1.64 -7.08
C ALA A 150 6.11 1.81 -7.85
N LEU A 151 6.04 2.16 -9.14
CA LEU A 151 7.21 2.38 -9.99
C LEU A 151 8.02 3.61 -9.55
N ILE A 152 7.34 4.73 -9.24
CA ILE A 152 8.00 5.93 -8.72
C ILE A 152 8.70 5.61 -7.38
N SER A 153 8.02 4.87 -6.51
CA SER A 153 8.56 4.46 -5.22
C SER A 153 9.76 3.49 -5.34
N PHE A 154 9.89 2.77 -6.47
CA PHE A 154 11.07 1.94 -6.76
C PHE A 154 12.33 2.76 -7.05
N MET A 155 12.18 4.01 -7.50
CA MET A 155 13.30 4.91 -7.78
C MET A 155 13.87 5.54 -6.50
N ILE A 156 13.19 5.42 -5.36
CA ILE A 156 13.68 5.91 -4.08
C ILE A 156 14.90 5.08 -3.68
N PRO A 157 16.09 5.69 -3.50
CA PRO A 157 17.29 4.98 -3.08
C PRO A 157 17.04 4.24 -1.77
N ASN A 158 17.45 2.98 -1.72
CA ASN A 158 17.26 2.10 -0.56
C ASN A 158 18.29 2.41 0.55
N ARG A 159 18.45 3.69 0.89
CA ARG A 159 19.34 4.18 1.94
C ARG A 159 18.57 4.22 3.26
N ASN A 160 18.93 3.34 4.18
CA ASN A 160 18.42 3.41 5.54
C ASN A 160 19.27 4.40 6.32
N ILE A 161 18.65 5.38 6.99
CA ILE A 161 19.37 6.30 7.88
C ILE A 161 20.11 5.53 8.99
N ASN A 162 19.57 4.37 9.41
CA ASN A 162 20.19 3.47 10.39
C ASN A 162 21.50 2.83 9.90
N ASP A 163 21.73 2.76 8.58
CA ASP A 163 23.00 2.30 8.02
C ASP A 163 24.02 3.48 8.02
N GLU A 164 23.57 4.72 7.84
CA GLU A 164 24.42 5.93 7.89
C GLU A 164 24.87 6.27 9.33
N GLU A 165 23.97 6.18 10.32
CA GLU A 165 24.34 6.36 11.75
C GLU A 165 25.34 5.30 12.23
N LYS A 166 25.25 4.06 11.72
CA LYS A 166 26.22 2.99 12.02
C LYS A 166 27.57 3.25 11.38
N GLU A 167 27.61 3.71 10.14
CA GLU A 167 28.87 4.10 9.49
C GLU A 167 29.52 5.30 10.21
N GLU A 168 28.76 6.31 10.65
CA GLU A 168 29.31 7.45 11.40
C GLU A 168 29.84 7.03 12.79
N THR A 169 29.13 6.17 13.52
CA THR A 169 29.61 5.67 14.82
C THR A 169 30.81 4.73 14.71
N ASP A 170 30.87 3.89 13.68
CA ASP A 170 32.04 3.03 13.42
C ASP A 170 33.27 3.85 12.99
N VAL A 171 33.08 4.99 12.33
CA VAL A 171 34.16 5.93 12.00
C VAL A 171 34.63 6.68 13.26
N GLU A 172 33.72 7.16 14.12
CA GLU A 172 34.08 7.87 15.35
C GLU A 172 34.81 6.99 16.38
N TYR A 173 34.53 5.68 16.42
CA TYR A 173 35.25 4.74 17.30
C TYR A 173 36.63 4.31 16.76
N ASN A 174 36.90 4.50 15.47
CA ASN A 174 38.16 4.14 14.82
C ASN A 174 39.14 5.32 14.67
N ILE A 175 38.86 6.48 15.28
CA ILE A 175 39.73 7.66 15.38
C ILE A 175 40.21 7.82 16.83
#